data_AF-A0A7G1IVE2-F1
#
_entry.id   AF-A0A7G1IVE2-F1
#
_cell.length_a   1.000
_cell.length_b   1.000
_cell.length_c   1.000
_cell.angle_alpha   90.00
_cell.angle_beta   90.00
_cell.angle_gamma   90.00
#
_symmetry.space_group_name_H-M   'P 1'
#
loop_
_entity.id
_entity.type
_entity.pdbx_description
1 polymer ?
#
loop_
_entity_poly.entity_id
_entity_poly.type
_entity_poly.pdbx_seq_one_letter_code
_entity_poly.pdbx_strand_id
1 'polypeptide(L)'
;MKLNHDLSKKHSIHFFFKLLLVLLLINILINIAMSNITRNFIKNQNIVHLRSSIEIYADSVNEKLHSVERFMYSTITHNESLEKLNHVQTFLDYQEDLKKVQTSFTEFEYQNETHMTFLLETDSTDHFINVSNLYIPYEDYLLLKSNLKSLRSDISDRKWKNVTTKNSEYLVKSVHYEGKIIYAVISSEDILKPLRKLNIGNNGKLSLKEPNNIPSSNYLVHAQNEKTHLPFDIYVLVDYAEVFRNITLLEVFLSAVPIIITILSIIIILYIRQWMIKPITRLTERLSQLGDSIPPSEFFISEGILEIDKANDKLNKVIFDMQELKIREYHSQLELKKIELNYLKNQIRPHFYLNMLSMIHSMLQTKTIRKLKS
;
A
#
# COMPACT_ATOMS: atom_id res chain seq x y z
N MET A 1 -18.29 -61.76 -2.67
CA MET A 1 -17.79 -61.05 -3.86
C MET A 1 -18.16 -59.58 -3.66
N LYS A 2 -17.21 -58.79 -3.15
CA LYS A 2 -17.45 -57.47 -2.53
C LYS A 2 -17.67 -56.40 -3.60
N LEU A 3 -18.83 -55.78 -3.51
CA LEU A 3 -19.27 -54.59 -4.21
C LEU A 3 -18.56 -53.36 -3.62
N ASN A 4 -18.17 -52.43 -4.49
CA ASN A 4 -18.13 -50.98 -4.29
C ASN A 4 -17.56 -50.43 -2.97
N HIS A 5 -16.25 -50.16 -2.96
CA HIS A 5 -15.74 -49.05 -2.15
C HIS A 5 -14.37 -48.58 -2.68
N ASP A 6 -14.35 -47.74 -3.72
CA ASP A 6 -13.40 -46.61 -3.84
C ASP A 6 -13.67 -45.79 -5.11
N LEU A 7 -14.77 -45.05 -5.13
CA LEU A 7 -14.87 -43.84 -5.93
C LEU A 7 -14.65 -42.67 -4.98
N SER A 8 -13.37 -42.48 -4.62
CA SER A 8 -12.93 -41.29 -3.90
C SER A 8 -13.38 -40.05 -4.66
N LYS A 9 -13.82 -39.02 -3.93
CA LYS A 9 -14.40 -37.76 -4.44
C LYS A 9 -13.66 -37.22 -5.67
N LYS A 10 -14.13 -37.56 -6.88
CA LYS A 10 -13.61 -36.99 -8.13
C LYS A 10 -14.20 -35.59 -8.30
N HIS A 11 -13.38 -34.57 -8.08
CA HIS A 11 -13.77 -33.17 -8.33
C HIS A 11 -13.64 -32.85 -9.83
N SER A 12 -14.70 -32.30 -10.43
CA SER A 12 -14.67 -31.80 -11.80
C SER A 12 -13.66 -30.66 -11.93
N ILE A 13 -13.01 -30.52 -13.08
CA ILE A 13 -12.09 -29.41 -13.40
C ILE A 13 -12.74 -28.04 -13.15
N HIS A 14 -14.07 -27.94 -13.27
CA HIS A 14 -14.84 -26.74 -12.95
C HIS A 14 -14.77 -26.32 -11.46
N PHE A 15 -14.59 -27.29 -10.56
CA PHE A 15 -14.39 -27.03 -9.13
C PHE A 15 -13.06 -26.32 -8.89
N PHE A 16 -11.96 -26.83 -9.47
CA PHE A 16 -10.64 -26.19 -9.38
C PHE A 16 -10.62 -24.80 -10.01
N PHE A 17 -11.31 -24.60 -11.13
CA PHE A 17 -11.45 -23.30 -11.77
C PHE A 17 -12.15 -22.28 -10.84
N LYS A 18 -13.29 -22.67 -10.23
CA LYS A 18 -14.01 -21.80 -9.27
C LYS A 18 -13.16 -21.51 -8.04
N LEU A 19 -12.49 -22.51 -7.48
CA LEU A 19 -11.61 -22.37 -6.32
C LEU A 19 -10.49 -21.36 -6.61
N LEU A 20 -9.86 -21.45 -7.78
CA LEU A 20 -8.77 -20.59 -8.16
C LEU A 20 -9.24 -19.14 -8.41
N LEU A 21 -10.44 -18.94 -8.97
CA LEU A 21 -11.06 -17.62 -9.09
C LEU A 21 -11.34 -16.99 -7.71
N VAL A 22 -11.85 -17.78 -6.76
CA VAL A 22 -12.04 -17.32 -5.37
C VAL A 22 -10.70 -16.93 -4.75
N LEU A 23 -9.63 -17.70 -4.97
CA LEU A 23 -8.30 -17.38 -4.46
C LEU A 23 -7.73 -16.07 -5.04
N LEU A 24 -8.00 -15.78 -6.32
CA LEU A 24 -7.61 -14.52 -6.95
C LEU A 24 -8.41 -13.32 -6.39
N LEU A 25 -9.70 -13.49 -6.13
CA LEU A 25 -10.51 -12.47 -5.45
C LEU A 25 -9.96 -12.17 -4.05
N ILE A 26 -9.60 -13.21 -3.30
CA ILE A 26 -8.96 -13.06 -1.99
C ILE A 26 -7.62 -12.31 -2.13
N ASN A 27 -6.83 -12.59 -3.16
CA ASN A 27 -5.57 -11.88 -3.41
C ASN A 27 -5.79 -10.37 -3.64
N ILE A 28 -6.81 -9.99 -4.42
CA ILE A 28 -7.16 -8.58 -4.63
C ILE A 28 -7.55 -7.91 -3.30
N LEU A 29 -8.37 -8.58 -2.48
CA LEU A 29 -8.77 -8.07 -1.17
C LEU A 29 -7.56 -7.86 -0.25
N ILE A 30 -6.62 -8.82 -0.24
CA ILE A 30 -5.37 -8.71 0.52
C ILE A 30 -4.53 -7.52 0.04
N ASN A 31 -4.39 -7.30 -1.27
CA ASN A 31 -3.64 -6.15 -1.80
C ASN A 31 -4.27 -4.81 -1.40
N ILE A 32 -5.60 -4.69 -1.45
CA ILE A 32 -6.31 -3.47 -1.03
C ILE A 32 -6.15 -3.24 0.48
N ALA A 33 -6.26 -4.30 1.28
CA ALA A 33 -6.05 -4.22 2.73
C ALA A 33 -4.60 -3.80 3.04
N MET A 34 -3.61 -4.41 2.37
CA MET A 34 -2.20 -4.11 2.56
C MET A 34 -1.87 -2.66 2.21
N SER A 35 -2.37 -2.16 1.07
CA SER A 35 -2.21 -0.74 0.68
C SER A 35 -2.76 0.20 1.75
N ASN A 36 -3.96 -0.05 2.27
CA ASN A 36 -4.54 0.77 3.34
C ASN A 36 -3.71 0.71 4.64
N ILE A 37 -3.25 -0.47 5.04
CA ILE A 37 -2.40 -0.65 6.22
C ILE A 37 -1.10 0.12 6.06
N THR A 38 -0.41 -0.02 4.92
CA THR A 38 0.85 0.67 4.62
C THR A 38 0.67 2.19 4.65
N ARG A 39 -0.39 2.72 4.04
CA ARG A 39 -0.71 4.15 4.05
C ARG A 39 -0.88 4.68 5.48
N ASN A 40 -1.68 3.98 6.28
CA ASN A 40 -1.94 4.36 7.67
C ASN A 40 -0.67 4.25 8.54
N PHE A 41 0.11 3.20 8.33
CA PHE A 41 1.37 2.99 9.04
C PHE A 41 2.39 4.10 8.76
N ILE A 42 2.60 4.45 7.48
CA ILE A 42 3.53 5.52 7.09
C ILE A 42 3.04 6.87 7.64
N LYS A 43 1.73 7.14 7.57
CA LYS A 43 1.13 8.35 8.16
C LYS A 43 1.44 8.45 9.65
N ASN A 44 1.16 7.38 10.40
CA ASN A 44 1.36 7.36 11.85
C ASN A 44 2.85 7.43 12.23
N GLN A 45 3.73 6.71 11.53
CA GLN A 45 5.17 6.79 11.77
C GLN A 45 5.72 8.19 11.55
N ASN A 46 5.30 8.88 10.47
CA ASN A 46 5.73 10.25 10.23
C ASN A 46 5.21 11.22 11.30
N ILE A 47 3.99 11.05 11.80
CA ILE A 47 3.47 11.86 12.94
C ILE A 47 4.36 11.66 14.17
N VAL A 48 4.67 10.40 14.50
CA VAL A 48 5.52 10.07 15.66
C VAL A 48 6.91 10.67 15.47
N HIS A 49 7.53 10.48 14.31
CA HIS A 49 8.85 11.04 14.01
C HIS A 49 8.86 12.57 14.07
N LEU A 50 7.84 13.24 13.51
CA LEU A 50 7.68 14.70 13.59
C LEU A 50 7.55 15.16 15.03
N ARG A 51 6.71 14.50 15.83
CA ARG A 51 6.55 14.81 17.26
C ARG A 51 7.88 14.67 18.01
N SER A 52 8.57 13.55 17.85
CA SER A 52 9.89 13.34 18.49
C SER A 52 10.93 14.36 18.02
N SER A 53 10.91 14.75 16.74
CA SER A 53 11.81 15.79 16.23
C SER A 53 11.53 17.16 16.86
N ILE A 54 10.26 17.49 17.05
CA ILE A 54 9.84 18.74 17.71
C ILE A 54 10.18 18.69 19.20
N GLU A 55 9.99 17.56 19.88
CA GLU A 55 10.36 17.38 21.30
C GLU A 55 11.88 17.53 21.50
N ILE A 56 12.71 16.83 20.72
CA ILE A 56 14.18 16.98 20.77
C ILE A 56 14.60 18.42 20.49
N TYR A 57 13.95 19.06 19.52
CA TYR A 57 14.21 20.46 19.22
C TYR A 57 13.85 21.37 20.39
N ALA A 58 12.68 21.14 20.98
CA ALA A 58 12.20 21.92 22.11
C ALA A 58 13.10 21.78 23.33
N ASP A 59 13.57 20.58 23.64
CA ASP A 59 14.56 20.34 24.69
C ASP A 59 15.87 21.09 24.42
N SER A 60 16.35 21.06 23.17
CA SER A 60 17.55 21.82 22.77
C SER A 60 17.36 23.33 22.92
N VAL A 61 16.21 23.87 22.54
CA VAL A 61 15.88 25.29 22.75
C VAL A 61 15.80 25.60 24.23
N ASN A 62 15.16 24.74 25.03
CA ASN A 62 15.03 24.94 26.47
C ASN A 62 16.41 25.00 27.16
N GLU A 63 17.32 24.09 26.82
CA GLU A 63 18.70 24.11 27.31
C GLU A 63 19.43 25.41 26.91
N LYS A 64 19.25 25.87 25.66
CA LYS A 64 19.81 27.15 25.21
C LYS A 64 19.24 28.34 26.00
N LEU A 65 17.93 28.39 26.21
CA LEU A 65 17.29 29.46 26.98
C LEU A 65 17.78 29.46 28.43
N HIS A 66 17.93 28.30 29.07
CA HIS A 66 18.49 28.19 30.42
C HIS A 66 19.98 28.53 30.50
N SER A 67 20.77 28.22 29.46
CA SER A 67 22.17 28.65 29.36
C SER A 67 22.26 30.18 29.33
N VAL A 68 21.43 30.82 28.50
CA VAL A 68 21.32 32.27 28.39
C VAL A 68 20.90 32.89 29.73
N GLU A 69 19.89 32.33 30.40
CA GLU A 69 19.46 32.82 31.71
C GLU A 69 20.57 32.75 32.74
N ARG A 70 21.25 31.60 32.86
CA ARG A 70 22.38 31.41 33.79
C ARG A 70 23.50 32.40 33.51
N PHE A 71 23.82 32.61 32.23
CA PHE A 71 24.81 33.59 31.82
C PHE A 71 24.39 35.03 32.18
N MET A 72 23.14 35.43 31.90
CA MET A 72 22.64 36.76 32.27
C MET A 72 22.69 36.98 33.78
N TYR A 73 22.23 36.02 34.58
CA TYR A 73 22.29 36.11 36.05
C TYR A 73 23.72 36.17 36.57
N SER A 74 24.63 35.35 36.04
CA SER A 74 26.04 35.38 36.45
C SER A 74 26.71 36.70 36.09
N THR A 75 26.49 37.18 34.86
CA THR A 75 27.07 38.43 34.36
C THR A 75 26.55 39.64 35.12
N ILE A 76 25.25 39.72 35.40
CA ILE A 76 24.70 40.90 36.09
C ILE A 76 25.16 41.04 37.55
N THR A 77 25.47 39.91 38.18
CA THR A 77 25.82 39.83 39.62
C THR A 77 27.32 39.81 39.88
N HIS A 78 28.13 39.23 38.99
CA HIS A 78 29.57 39.00 39.24
C HIS A 78 30.51 39.71 38.27
N ASN A 79 30.03 40.33 37.18
CA ASN A 79 30.92 40.97 36.21
C ASN A 79 31.38 42.36 36.70
N GLU A 80 32.67 42.48 37.03
CA GLU A 80 33.26 43.72 37.53
C GLU A 80 33.19 44.89 36.53
N SER A 81 33.39 44.62 35.23
CA SER A 81 33.29 45.68 34.21
C SER A 81 31.86 46.18 34.05
N LEU A 82 30.88 45.28 34.19
CA LEU A 82 29.47 45.68 34.22
C LEU A 82 29.13 46.53 35.46
N GLU A 83 29.71 46.19 36.61
CA GLU A 83 29.53 46.97 37.83
C GLU A 83 30.06 48.39 37.67
N LYS A 84 31.25 48.54 37.08
CA LYS A 84 31.82 49.85 36.78
C LYS A 84 30.94 50.68 35.86
N LEU A 85 30.33 50.07 34.83
CA LEU A 85 29.39 50.75 33.91
C LEU A 85 28.15 51.34 34.61
N ASN A 86 27.81 50.84 35.80
CA ASN A 86 26.75 51.37 36.64
C ASN A 86 27.16 52.59 37.48
N HIS A 87 28.38 53.11 37.31
CA HIS A 87 28.86 54.32 37.99
C HIS A 87 29.33 55.37 36.98
N VAL A 88 29.37 56.63 37.40
CA VAL A 88 29.88 57.72 36.56
C VAL A 88 31.39 57.57 36.40
N GLN A 89 31.88 57.57 35.16
CA GLN A 89 33.29 57.36 34.83
C GLN A 89 33.79 58.35 33.78
N THR A 90 35.10 58.36 33.56
CA THR A 90 35.72 59.01 32.39
C THR A 90 35.31 58.31 31.09
N PHE A 91 35.25 59.04 29.98
CA PHE A 91 34.94 58.46 28.66
C PHE A 91 35.86 57.29 28.27
N LEU A 92 37.15 57.38 28.59
CA LEU A 92 38.14 56.32 28.29
C LEU A 92 37.86 55.03 29.08
N ASP A 93 37.66 55.15 30.39
CA ASP A 93 37.36 54.01 31.26
C ASP A 93 36.04 53.33 30.84
N TYR A 94 35.02 54.13 30.53
CA TYR A 94 33.74 53.64 30.04
C TYR A 94 33.87 52.83 28.74
N GLN A 95 34.66 53.32 27.77
CA GLN A 95 34.89 52.61 26.51
C GLN A 95 35.64 51.29 26.73
N GLU A 96 36.61 51.25 27.64
CA GLU A 96 37.36 50.04 27.96
C GLU A 96 36.46 48.98 28.63
N ASP A 97 35.68 49.38 29.64
CA ASP A 97 34.78 48.47 30.34
C ASP A 97 33.62 48.00 29.45
N LEU A 98 33.09 48.88 28.60
CA LEU A 98 32.09 48.49 27.60
C LEU A 98 32.63 47.42 26.64
N LYS A 99 33.88 47.58 26.18
CA LYS A 99 34.51 46.62 25.29
C LYS A 99 34.73 45.27 25.98
N LYS A 100 35.11 45.26 27.26
CA LYS A 100 35.23 44.02 28.05
C LYS A 100 33.90 43.30 28.17
N VAL A 101 32.82 44.02 28.48
CA VAL A 101 31.47 43.46 28.53
C VAL A 101 31.06 42.90 27.18
N GLN A 102 31.18 43.68 26.10
CA GLN A 102 30.88 43.21 24.74
C GLN A 102 31.66 41.95 24.34
N THR A 103 32.93 41.85 24.76
CA THR A 103 33.76 40.67 24.51
C THR A 103 33.18 39.44 25.20
N SER A 104 32.80 39.54 26.48
CA SER A 104 32.16 38.43 27.21
C SER A 104 30.86 37.96 26.57
N PHE A 105 30.02 38.89 26.10
CA PHE A 105 28.80 38.53 25.37
C PHE A 105 29.09 37.87 24.03
N THR A 106 30.06 38.38 23.28
CA THR A 106 30.47 37.81 21.97
C THR A 106 31.06 36.40 22.13
N GLU A 107 31.87 36.17 23.16
CA GLU A 107 32.43 34.85 23.47
C GLU A 107 31.34 33.84 23.85
N PHE A 108 30.39 34.26 24.69
CA PHE A 108 29.23 33.44 25.05
C PHE A 108 28.38 33.09 23.81
N GLU A 109 28.12 34.09 22.96
CA GLU A 109 27.36 33.95 21.72
C GLU A 109 28.02 32.93 20.77
N TYR A 110 29.34 33.03 20.59
CA TYR A 110 30.12 32.12 19.76
C TYR A 110 30.12 30.68 20.29
N GLN A 111 30.27 30.49 21.60
CA GLN A 111 30.32 29.16 22.22
C GLN A 111 28.95 28.45 22.24
N ASN A 112 27.85 29.20 22.32
CA ASN A 112 26.50 28.64 22.46
C ASN A 112 25.67 28.74 21.16
N GLU A 113 26.24 29.33 20.10
CA GLU A 113 25.59 29.60 18.81
C GLU A 113 24.23 30.28 18.97
N THR A 114 24.15 31.25 19.89
CA THR A 114 22.91 31.94 20.21
C THR A 114 22.72 33.12 19.24
N HIS A 115 21.72 33.03 18.36
CA HIS A 115 21.35 34.15 17.48
C HIS A 115 20.47 35.15 18.25
N MET A 116 20.97 35.64 19.39
CA MET A 116 20.24 36.52 20.30
C MET A 116 20.92 37.87 20.40
N THR A 117 20.13 38.93 20.49
CA THR A 117 20.63 40.27 20.80
C THR A 117 20.51 40.54 22.29
N PHE A 118 21.59 41.00 22.89
CA PHE A 118 21.67 41.38 24.29
C PHE A 118 21.78 42.90 24.43
N LEU A 119 20.90 43.47 25.25
CA LEU A 119 20.84 44.90 25.53
C LEU A 119 21.07 45.13 27.02
N LEU A 120 21.79 46.19 27.36
CA LEU A 120 22.07 46.58 28.73
C LEU A 120 21.45 47.94 29.01
N GLU A 121 20.80 48.05 30.16
CA GLU A 121 20.30 49.30 30.74
C GLU A 121 20.87 49.49 32.14
N THR A 122 21.29 50.72 32.45
CA THR A 122 21.81 51.11 33.76
C THR A 122 21.01 52.30 34.30
N ASP A 123 20.40 52.14 35.46
CA ASP A 123 19.49 53.11 36.06
C ASP A 123 20.24 54.37 36.55
N SER A 124 21.46 54.19 37.06
CA SER A 124 22.28 55.26 37.63
C SER A 124 22.81 56.24 36.57
N THR A 125 23.06 55.75 35.35
CA THR A 125 23.66 56.52 34.27
C THR A 125 22.70 56.74 33.08
N ASP A 126 21.48 56.19 33.15
CA ASP A 126 20.43 56.20 32.09
C ASP A 126 20.94 55.78 30.69
N HIS A 127 21.92 54.89 30.66
CA HIS A 127 22.42 54.33 29.39
C HIS A 127 21.58 53.14 28.98
N PHE A 128 21.26 53.06 27.69
CA PHE A 128 20.67 51.89 27.04
C PHE A 128 21.51 51.53 25.83
N ILE A 129 22.25 50.42 25.91
CA ILE A 129 23.30 50.06 24.96
C ILE A 129 23.14 48.62 24.46
N ASN A 130 23.55 48.40 23.21
CA ASN A 130 23.69 47.04 22.68
C ASN A 130 25.06 46.47 23.08
N VAL A 131 25.06 45.26 23.63
CA VAL A 131 26.29 44.57 24.10
C VAL A 131 26.63 43.33 23.29
N SER A 132 25.85 42.97 22.27
CA SER A 132 26.14 41.83 21.37
C SER A 132 25.85 42.15 19.90
N ASN A 133 25.90 41.14 19.03
CA ASN A 133 25.46 41.30 17.65
C ASN A 133 23.97 41.67 17.56
N LEU A 134 23.66 42.62 16.67
CA LEU A 134 22.30 43.08 16.43
C LEU A 134 21.65 42.23 15.34
N TYR A 135 20.81 41.29 15.75
CA TYR A 135 20.00 40.42 14.87
C TYR A 135 18.62 41.00 14.57
N ILE A 136 18.29 42.13 15.21
CA ILE A 136 17.00 42.81 15.11
C ILE A 136 17.12 43.91 14.05
N PRO A 137 16.18 44.01 13.09
CA PRO A 137 16.10 45.17 12.20
C PRO A 137 16.03 46.49 12.98
N TYR A 138 16.67 47.54 12.46
CA TYR A 138 16.79 48.81 13.20
C TYR A 138 15.43 49.44 13.58
N GLU A 139 14.42 49.32 12.71
CA GLU A 139 13.06 49.82 12.99
C GLU A 139 12.43 49.11 14.20
N ASP A 140 12.53 47.78 14.24
CA ASP A 140 12.02 46.97 15.35
C ASP A 140 12.81 47.22 16.63
N TYR A 141 14.13 47.44 16.53
CA TYR A 141 14.97 47.81 17.67
C TYR A 141 14.52 49.12 18.34
N LEU A 142 14.16 50.16 17.57
CA LEU A 142 13.67 51.42 18.14
C LEU A 142 12.34 51.25 18.87
N LEU A 143 11.42 50.45 18.30
CA LEU A 143 10.14 50.12 18.93
C LEU A 143 10.36 49.33 20.23
N LEU A 144 11.21 48.31 20.19
CA LEU A 144 11.58 47.53 21.38
C LEU A 144 12.21 48.43 22.44
N LYS A 145 13.16 49.31 22.09
CA LYS A 145 13.78 50.24 23.04
C LYS A 145 12.74 51.11 23.75
N SER A 146 11.71 51.59 23.05
CA SER A 146 10.63 52.37 23.67
C SER A 146 9.72 51.53 24.56
N ASN A 147 9.41 50.30 24.16
CA ASN A 147 8.50 49.40 24.88
C ASN A 147 9.18 48.71 26.08
N LEU A 148 10.48 48.40 26.01
CA LEU A 148 11.22 47.72 27.06
C LEU A 148 11.33 48.57 28.33
N LYS A 149 11.46 49.90 28.20
CA LYS A 149 11.40 50.83 29.34
C LYS A 149 10.06 50.75 30.09
N SER A 150 8.95 50.46 29.39
CA SER A 150 7.63 50.27 30.01
C SER A 150 7.47 48.89 30.66
N LEU A 151 8.27 47.89 30.26
CA LEU A 151 8.30 46.56 30.85
C LEU A 151 8.95 46.54 32.25
N ARG A 152 9.52 47.67 32.71
CA ARG A 152 10.17 47.82 34.02
C ARG A 152 9.25 47.56 35.21
N SER A 153 7.93 47.71 35.08
CA SER A 153 7.02 47.51 36.22
C SER A 153 6.56 46.07 36.42
N ASP A 154 6.85 45.18 35.45
CA ASP A 154 6.28 43.82 35.38
C ASP A 154 7.36 42.73 35.61
N ILE A 155 8.48 43.14 36.24
CA ILE A 155 9.77 42.43 36.41
C ILE A 155 9.69 41.25 37.40
N SER A 156 8.59 41.07 38.13
CA SER A 156 8.50 39.95 39.10
C SER A 156 8.46 38.57 38.42
N ASP A 157 8.13 38.51 37.14
CA ASP A 157 7.97 37.22 36.46
C ASP A 157 9.29 36.79 35.80
N ARG A 158 9.90 35.73 36.35
CA ARG A 158 11.14 35.09 35.87
C ARG A 158 10.94 34.38 34.52
N LYS A 159 9.98 34.77 33.70
CA LYS A 159 9.58 34.05 32.47
C LYS A 159 9.94 34.86 31.23
N TRP A 160 10.13 34.16 30.11
CA TRP A 160 10.23 34.78 28.80
C TRP A 160 8.88 35.35 28.40
N LYS A 161 8.87 36.56 27.82
CA LYS A 161 7.65 37.25 27.39
C LYS A 161 7.65 37.42 25.88
N ASN A 162 6.49 37.23 25.25
CA ASN A 162 6.30 37.52 23.84
C ASN A 162 6.01 39.01 23.64
N VAL A 163 6.75 39.65 22.74
CA VAL A 163 6.58 41.04 22.34
C VAL A 163 6.41 41.08 20.82
N THR A 164 5.25 41.55 20.37
CA THR A 164 4.95 41.71 18.94
C THR A 164 5.26 43.15 18.50
N THR A 165 6.10 43.31 17.49
CA THR A 165 6.21 44.56 16.74
C THR A 165 5.25 44.56 15.56
N LYS A 166 5.25 45.60 14.72
CA LYS A 166 4.36 45.68 13.55
C LYS A 166 4.61 44.55 12.53
N ASN A 167 5.85 44.08 12.41
CA ASN A 167 6.25 43.15 11.37
C ASN A 167 6.70 41.78 11.92
N SER A 168 7.15 41.71 13.17
CA SER A 168 7.85 40.54 13.71
C SER A 168 7.41 40.22 15.15
N GLU A 169 7.56 38.96 15.54
CA GLU A 169 7.35 38.52 16.93
C GLU A 169 8.69 38.18 17.57
N TYR A 170 8.90 38.69 18.79
CA TYR A 170 10.12 38.52 19.55
C TYR A 170 9.82 37.89 20.90
N LEU A 171 10.73 37.05 21.36
CA LEU A 171 10.77 36.56 22.72
C LEU A 171 11.82 37.35 23.49
N VAL A 172 11.42 37.91 24.62
CA VAL A 172 12.27 38.77 25.46
C VAL A 172 12.40 38.20 26.87
N LYS A 173 13.62 38.18 27.39
CA LYS A 173 13.92 37.96 28.81
C LYS A 173 14.62 39.16 29.39
N SER A 174 14.20 39.61 30.56
CA SER A 174 14.88 40.65 31.34
C SER A 174 15.40 40.07 32.66
N VAL A 175 16.62 40.45 33.03
CA VAL A 175 17.20 40.16 34.34
C VAL A 175 17.61 41.48 34.97
N HIS A 176 17.14 41.75 36.19
CA HIS A 176 17.40 42.99 36.92
C HIS A 176 18.17 42.71 38.21
N TYR A 177 19.21 43.50 38.49
CA TYR A 177 19.99 43.42 39.71
C TYR A 177 20.67 44.77 39.99
N GLU A 178 20.48 45.32 41.20
CA GLU A 178 21.13 46.55 41.68
C GLU A 178 21.12 47.72 40.68
N GLY A 179 19.96 48.00 40.06
CA GLY A 179 19.79 49.09 39.11
C GLY A 179 20.41 48.84 37.72
N LYS A 180 20.82 47.61 37.43
CA LYS A 180 21.23 47.15 36.09
C LYS A 180 20.17 46.22 35.53
N ILE A 181 19.90 46.29 34.23
CA ILE A 181 19.00 45.37 33.54
C ILE A 181 19.68 44.83 32.28
N ILE A 182 19.74 43.51 32.14
CA ILE A 182 20.12 42.85 30.88
C ILE A 182 18.85 42.33 30.21
N TYR A 183 18.68 42.64 28.93
CA TYR A 183 17.64 42.09 28.08
C TYR A 183 18.25 41.11 27.08
N ALA A 184 17.66 39.93 26.93
CA ALA A 184 17.93 39.01 25.83
C ALA A 184 16.72 39.00 24.91
N VAL A 185 16.95 39.18 23.61
CA VAL A 185 15.91 39.27 22.60
C VAL A 185 16.23 38.32 21.46
N ILE A 186 15.24 37.51 21.07
CA ILE A 186 15.33 36.58 19.95
C ILE A 186 14.06 36.64 19.10
N SER A 187 14.21 36.59 17.78
CA SER A 187 13.07 36.51 16.87
C SER A 187 12.41 35.13 16.94
N SER A 188 11.08 35.08 16.91
CA SER A 188 10.35 33.83 16.74
C SER A 188 10.73 33.12 15.44
N GLU A 189 11.12 33.87 14.40
CA GLU A 189 11.60 33.26 13.15
C GLU A 189 12.92 32.51 13.33
N ASP A 190 13.86 33.05 14.10
CA ASP A 190 15.13 32.39 14.37
C ASP A 190 14.97 31.15 15.25
N ILE A 191 14.04 31.20 16.23
CA ILE A 191 13.61 30.03 17.00
C ILE A 191 12.96 28.98 16.09
N LEU A 192 12.24 29.36 15.04
CA LEU A 192 11.56 28.38 14.17
C LEU A 192 12.42 27.94 12.97
N LYS A 193 13.53 28.63 12.69
CA LYS A 193 14.39 28.40 11.53
C LYS A 193 14.91 26.96 11.41
N PRO A 194 15.36 26.29 12.48
CA PRO A 194 15.76 24.88 12.38
C PRO A 194 14.60 23.95 12.04
N LEU A 195 13.40 24.22 12.57
CA LEU A 195 12.19 23.45 12.29
C LEU A 195 11.69 23.61 10.86
N ARG A 196 11.99 24.72 10.18
CA ARG A 196 11.67 24.90 8.74
C ARG A 196 12.37 23.89 7.84
N LYS A 197 13.44 23.23 8.30
CA LYS A 197 14.09 22.13 7.57
C LYS A 197 13.26 20.83 7.59
N LEU A 198 12.28 20.72 8.49
CA LEU A 198 11.36 19.58 8.50
C LEU A 198 10.47 19.63 7.26
N ASN A 199 10.26 18.48 6.63
CA ASN A 199 9.37 18.38 5.48
C ASN A 199 7.90 18.46 5.91
N ILE A 200 7.38 19.67 6.03
CA ILE A 200 6.00 19.97 6.43
C ILE A 200 5.07 20.29 5.23
N GLY A 201 5.60 20.21 4.00
CA GLY A 201 4.91 20.57 2.75
C GLY A 201 4.91 22.08 2.49
N ASN A 202 4.62 22.51 1.25
CA ASN A 202 4.73 23.92 0.88
C ASN A 202 3.68 24.80 1.56
N ASN A 203 2.51 24.22 1.87
CA ASN A 203 1.47 24.90 2.65
C ASN A 203 1.59 24.63 4.16
N GLY A 204 2.64 23.93 4.58
CA GLY A 204 2.92 23.73 5.98
C GLY A 204 3.26 25.06 6.65
N LYS A 205 2.84 25.22 7.90
CA LYS A 205 3.07 26.45 8.67
C LYS A 205 3.62 26.11 10.05
N LEU A 206 4.63 26.86 10.46
CA LEU A 206 5.19 26.85 11.80
C LEU A 206 4.77 28.15 12.48
N SER A 207 4.17 28.05 13.66
CA SER A 207 3.80 29.23 14.44
C SER A 207 3.91 28.94 15.93
N LEU A 208 4.14 30.00 16.71
CA LEU A 208 4.05 29.98 18.17
C LEU A 208 2.61 30.23 18.66
N LYS A 209 1.71 30.59 17.74
CA LYS A 209 0.29 30.81 18.01
C LYS A 209 -0.55 29.78 17.28
N GLU A 210 -1.68 29.45 17.90
CA GLU A 210 -2.61 28.52 17.30
C GLU A 210 -3.14 29.08 15.96
N PRO A 211 -3.09 28.30 14.86
CA PRO A 211 -3.59 28.76 13.58
C PRO A 211 -5.14 28.82 13.59
N ASN A 212 -5.70 29.99 13.28
CA ASN A 212 -7.15 30.25 13.26
C ASN A 212 -7.96 29.38 12.27
N ASN A 213 -7.32 28.83 11.23
CA ASN A 213 -8.00 27.99 10.24
C ASN A 213 -7.11 26.81 9.83
N ILE A 214 -7.58 25.60 10.12
CA ILE A 214 -6.87 24.36 9.83
C ILE A 214 -7.65 23.64 8.73
N PRO A 215 -7.13 23.56 7.49
CA PRO A 215 -7.75 22.79 6.43
C PRO A 215 -7.91 21.33 6.85
N SER A 216 -9.04 20.69 6.51
CA SER A 216 -9.32 19.29 6.89
C SER A 216 -8.31 18.27 6.32
N SER A 217 -7.59 18.63 5.26
CA SER A 217 -6.51 17.83 4.68
C SER A 217 -5.20 17.87 5.48
N ASN A 218 -5.07 18.83 6.40
CA ASN A 218 -3.84 19.11 7.11
C ASN A 218 -3.93 18.55 8.53
N TYR A 219 -2.77 18.19 9.09
CA TYR A 219 -2.69 17.73 10.46
C TYR A 219 -1.93 18.77 11.28
N LEU A 220 -2.50 19.11 12.44
CA LEU A 220 -1.85 19.97 13.40
C LEU A 220 -1.08 19.11 14.41
N VAL A 221 0.23 19.31 14.48
CA VAL A 221 1.03 18.85 15.61
C VAL A 221 1.16 20.00 16.57
N HIS A 222 0.62 19.82 17.77
CA HIS A 222 0.73 20.78 18.87
C HIS A 222 1.72 20.24 19.90
N ALA A 223 2.83 20.94 20.08
CA ALA A 223 3.76 20.71 21.18
C ALA A 223 3.47 21.75 22.27
N GLN A 224 2.84 21.26 23.34
CA GLN A 224 2.40 22.06 24.49
C GLN A 224 3.59 22.43 25.37
N ASN A 225 3.60 23.67 25.85
CA ASN A 225 4.58 24.22 26.80
C ASN A 225 4.81 23.32 28.04
N GLU A 226 3.76 22.71 28.59
CA GLU A 226 3.81 21.83 29.76
C GLU A 226 4.66 20.57 29.51
N LYS A 227 4.69 20.09 28.26
CA LYS A 227 5.45 18.88 27.88
C LYS A 227 6.84 19.20 27.39
N THR A 228 7.01 20.34 26.73
CA THR A 228 8.29 20.78 26.18
C THR A 228 9.13 21.58 27.16
N HIS A 229 8.55 21.98 28.29
CA HIS A 229 9.12 22.92 29.26
C HIS A 229 9.48 24.30 28.66
N LEU A 230 9.04 24.59 27.44
CA LEU A 230 9.26 25.87 26.81
C LEU A 230 8.30 26.93 27.38
N PRO A 231 8.68 28.22 27.35
CA PRO A 231 7.78 29.29 27.77
C PRO A 231 6.64 29.57 26.76
N PHE A 232 6.58 28.85 25.65
CA PHE A 232 5.60 28.99 24.57
C PHE A 232 5.23 27.64 23.95
N ASP A 233 4.08 27.59 23.28
CA ASP A 233 3.65 26.43 22.50
C ASP A 233 4.25 26.48 21.09
N ILE A 234 4.42 25.31 20.46
CA ILE A 234 4.82 25.20 19.06
C ILE A 234 3.69 24.50 18.29
N TYR A 235 3.19 25.18 17.27
CA TYR A 235 2.18 24.68 16.34
C TYR A 235 2.82 24.39 14.98
N VAL A 236 2.72 23.14 14.55
CA VAL A 236 3.22 22.69 13.24
C VAL A 236 2.05 22.16 12.44
N LEU A 237 1.64 22.92 11.43
CA LEU A 237 0.62 22.54 10.48
C LEU A 237 1.32 21.90 9.28
N VAL A 238 0.95 20.65 8.99
CA VAL A 238 1.60 19.84 7.96
C VAL A 238 0.61 19.59 6.82
N ASP A 239 1.05 19.86 5.59
CA ASP A 239 0.31 19.54 4.37
C ASP A 239 0.54 18.06 3.99
N TYR A 240 -0.36 17.20 4.42
CA TYR A 240 -0.25 15.76 4.18
C TYR A 240 -0.43 15.38 2.72
N ALA A 241 -1.21 16.13 1.95
CA ALA A 241 -1.44 15.80 0.54
C ALA A 241 -0.14 15.92 -0.24
N GLU A 242 0.66 16.96 0.06
CA GLU A 242 1.94 17.18 -0.61
C GLU A 242 3.08 16.34 -0.05
N VAL A 243 3.27 16.31 1.28
CA VAL A 243 4.37 15.57 1.93
C VAL A 243 4.36 14.10 1.51
N PHE A 244 3.17 13.53 1.35
CA PHE A 244 2.99 12.13 1.02
C PHE A 244 2.70 11.89 -0.46
N ARG A 245 2.78 12.91 -1.34
CA ARG A 245 2.57 12.73 -2.78
C ARG A 245 3.54 11.70 -3.36
N ASN A 246 4.83 11.84 -3.08
CA ASN A 246 5.86 10.93 -3.57
C ASN A 246 5.73 9.51 -2.96
N ILE A 247 5.37 9.44 -1.68
CA ILE A 247 5.13 8.17 -0.99
C ILE A 247 3.90 7.46 -1.58
N THR A 248 2.83 8.21 -1.88
CA THR A 248 1.61 7.69 -2.49
C THR A 248 1.88 7.17 -3.90
N LEU A 249 2.72 7.86 -4.69
CA LEU A 249 3.13 7.37 -6.02
C LEU A 249 3.88 6.04 -5.92
N LEU A 250 4.81 5.92 -4.96
CA LEU A 250 5.54 4.67 -4.72
C LEU A 250 4.59 3.54 -4.28
N GLU A 251 3.63 3.84 -3.40
CA GLU A 251 2.61 2.89 -2.95
C GLU A 251 1.74 2.38 -4.12
N VAL A 252 1.31 3.29 -5.01
CA VAL A 252 0.55 2.93 -6.21
C VAL A 252 1.37 2.02 -7.13
N PHE A 253 2.66 2.32 -7.31
CA PHE A 253 3.56 1.47 -8.10
C PHE A 253 3.74 0.07 -7.50
N LEU A 254 3.97 -0.01 -6.18
CA LEU A 254 4.08 -1.27 -5.44
C LEU A 254 2.79 -2.10 -5.50
N SER A 255 1.63 -1.44 -5.44
CA SER A 255 0.32 -2.11 -5.55
C SER A 255 -0.01 -2.54 -6.99
N ALA A 256 0.52 -1.86 -8.01
CA ALA A 256 0.25 -2.18 -9.41
C ALA A 256 0.83 -3.55 -9.82
N VAL A 257 2.02 -3.92 -9.33
CA VAL A 257 2.69 -5.19 -9.68
C VAL A 257 1.84 -6.43 -9.38
N PRO A 258 1.34 -6.65 -8.15
CA PRO A 258 0.50 -7.82 -7.85
C PRO A 258 -0.86 -7.78 -8.56
N ILE A 259 -1.39 -6.59 -8.84
CA ILE A 259 -2.63 -6.44 -9.64
C ILE A 259 -2.39 -6.93 -11.07
N ILE A 260 -1.27 -6.54 -11.70
CA ILE A 260 -0.92 -6.99 -13.05
C ILE A 260 -0.75 -8.51 -13.08
N ILE A 261 -0.06 -9.10 -12.09
CA ILE A 261 0.12 -10.56 -11.99
C ILE A 261 -1.23 -11.26 -11.84
N THR A 262 -2.15 -10.69 -11.07
CA THR A 262 -3.51 -11.21 -10.88
C THR A 262 -4.30 -11.16 -12.18
N ILE A 263 -4.24 -10.06 -12.92
CA ILE A 263 -4.90 -9.90 -14.23
C ILE A 263 -4.34 -10.91 -15.25
N LEU A 264 -3.01 -11.03 -15.35
CA LEU A 264 -2.37 -12.01 -16.23
C LEU A 264 -2.78 -13.44 -15.87
N SER A 265 -2.87 -13.76 -14.58
CA SER A 265 -3.37 -15.06 -14.11
C SER A 265 -4.79 -15.31 -14.60
N ILE A 266 -5.70 -14.34 -14.43
CA ILE A 266 -7.10 -14.43 -14.91
C ILE A 266 -7.14 -14.72 -16.42
N ILE A 267 -6.33 -14.02 -17.22
CA ILE A 267 -6.26 -14.21 -18.67
C ILE A 267 -5.81 -15.65 -19.00
N ILE A 268 -4.74 -16.14 -18.37
CA ILE A 268 -4.22 -17.51 -18.58
C ILE A 268 -5.27 -18.55 -18.22
N ILE A 269 -6.00 -18.35 -17.12
CA ILE A 269 -7.05 -19.26 -16.66
C ILE A 269 -8.22 -19.31 -17.65
N LEU A 270 -8.63 -18.15 -18.18
CA LEU A 270 -9.67 -18.07 -19.21
C LEU A 270 -9.21 -18.74 -20.52
N TYR A 271 -7.95 -18.56 -20.89
CA TYR A 271 -7.33 -19.21 -22.03
C TYR A 271 -7.37 -20.74 -21.87
N ILE A 272 -6.89 -21.27 -20.75
CA ILE A 272 -6.91 -22.71 -20.44
C ILE A 272 -8.35 -23.26 -20.46
N ARG A 273 -9.31 -22.53 -19.89
CA ARG A 273 -10.71 -22.95 -19.88
C ARG A 273 -11.29 -23.07 -21.29
N GLN A 274 -11.04 -22.07 -22.14
CA GLN A 274 -11.63 -22.01 -23.47
C GLN A 274 -10.96 -22.97 -24.44
N TRP A 275 -9.64 -23.06 -24.40
CA TRP A 275 -8.85 -23.78 -25.41
C TRP A 275 -8.51 -25.21 -25.00
N MET A 276 -8.42 -25.53 -23.71
CA MET A 276 -8.02 -26.87 -23.27
C MET A 276 -9.15 -27.63 -22.56
N ILE A 277 -9.74 -27.05 -21.52
CA ILE A 277 -10.72 -27.76 -20.68
C ILE A 277 -12.00 -28.07 -21.46
N LYS A 278 -12.58 -27.08 -22.15
CA LYS A 278 -13.81 -27.26 -22.93
C LYS A 278 -13.69 -28.34 -24.02
N PRO A 279 -12.64 -28.32 -24.86
CA PRO A 279 -12.37 -29.39 -25.82
C PRO A 279 -12.29 -30.79 -25.19
N ILE A 280 -11.48 -30.94 -24.14
CA ILE A 280 -11.32 -32.24 -23.45
C ILE A 280 -12.65 -32.74 -22.89
N THR A 281 -13.48 -31.86 -22.32
CA THR A 281 -14.80 -32.26 -21.80
C THR A 281 -15.74 -32.75 -22.91
N ARG A 282 -15.77 -32.06 -24.06
CA ARG A 282 -16.59 -32.49 -25.22
C ARG A 282 -16.11 -33.80 -25.79
N LEU A 283 -14.80 -33.98 -25.90
CA LEU A 283 -14.19 -35.23 -26.35
C LEU A 283 -14.62 -36.38 -25.42
N THR A 284 -14.51 -36.16 -24.11
CA THR A 284 -14.90 -37.17 -23.11
C THR A 284 -16.39 -37.51 -23.17
N GLU A 285 -17.27 -36.51 -23.35
CA GLU A 285 -18.72 -36.71 -23.53
C GLU A 285 -19.06 -37.48 -24.81
N ARG A 286 -18.39 -37.21 -25.93
CA ARG A 286 -18.57 -37.96 -27.17
C ARG A 286 -18.09 -39.41 -27.04
N LEU A 287 -16.98 -39.64 -26.33
CA LEU A 287 -16.48 -40.99 -26.06
C LEU A 287 -17.40 -41.81 -25.15
N SER A 288 -18.08 -41.20 -24.17
CA SER A 288 -19.03 -41.93 -23.34
C SER A 288 -20.30 -42.34 -24.09
N GLN A 289 -20.62 -41.66 -25.21
CA GLN A 289 -21.77 -41.95 -26.07
C GLN A 289 -21.48 -42.98 -27.18
N LEU A 290 -20.22 -43.42 -27.34
CA LEU A 290 -19.78 -44.35 -28.40
C LEU A 290 -20.42 -45.76 -28.34
N GLY A 291 -21.06 -46.12 -27.23
CA GLY A 291 -21.70 -47.41 -27.02
C GLY A 291 -23.02 -47.62 -27.77
N ASP A 292 -23.75 -46.55 -28.07
CA ASP A 292 -25.20 -46.63 -28.38
C ASP A 292 -25.58 -46.28 -29.82
N SER A 293 -24.66 -46.44 -30.79
CA SER A 293 -24.80 -46.15 -32.23
C SER A 293 -24.62 -44.68 -32.64
N ILE A 294 -23.35 -44.28 -32.80
CA ILE A 294 -23.00 -42.98 -33.38
C ILE A 294 -22.99 -43.06 -34.92
N PRO A 295 -23.81 -42.27 -35.64
CA PRO A 295 -23.76 -42.20 -37.09
C PRO A 295 -22.46 -41.51 -37.57
N PRO A 296 -21.95 -41.86 -38.77
CA PRO A 296 -20.73 -41.26 -39.36
C PRO A 296 -20.76 -39.73 -39.55
N SER A 297 -21.87 -39.06 -39.27
CA SER A 297 -22.01 -37.60 -39.37
C SER A 297 -21.51 -36.84 -38.13
N GLU A 298 -21.12 -37.54 -37.05
CA GLU A 298 -20.70 -36.95 -35.77
C GLU A 298 -19.20 -37.12 -35.46
N PHE A 299 -18.36 -37.31 -36.49
CA PHE A 299 -16.90 -37.38 -36.29
C PHE A 299 -16.36 -36.12 -35.61
N PHE A 300 -15.33 -36.30 -34.79
CA PHE A 300 -14.77 -35.25 -33.95
C PHE A 300 -14.19 -34.12 -34.82
N ILE A 301 -14.85 -32.96 -34.83
CA ILE A 301 -14.43 -31.75 -35.59
C ILE A 301 -13.23 -31.09 -34.89
N SER A 302 -12.34 -30.46 -35.68
CA SER A 302 -11.22 -29.64 -35.21
C SER A 302 -11.65 -28.62 -34.14
N GLU A 303 -10.95 -28.63 -33.00
CA GLU A 303 -11.19 -27.75 -31.86
C GLU A 303 -10.12 -26.65 -31.71
N GLY A 304 -9.26 -26.49 -32.73
CA GLY A 304 -8.32 -25.37 -32.86
C GLY A 304 -7.01 -25.53 -32.09
N ILE A 305 -6.77 -26.67 -31.43
CA ILE A 305 -5.46 -27.05 -30.89
C ILE A 305 -4.92 -28.21 -31.73
N LEU A 306 -3.72 -28.02 -32.29
CA LEU A 306 -3.07 -29.01 -33.15
C LEU A 306 -2.98 -30.40 -32.52
N GLU A 307 -2.63 -30.48 -31.23
CA GLU A 307 -2.51 -31.74 -30.49
C GLU A 307 -3.87 -32.43 -30.29
N ILE A 308 -4.93 -31.66 -30.03
CA ILE A 308 -6.30 -32.19 -29.86
C ILE A 308 -6.84 -32.64 -31.21
N ASP A 309 -6.59 -31.88 -32.28
CA ASP A 309 -7.02 -32.23 -33.63
C ASP A 309 -6.34 -33.51 -34.12
N LYS A 310 -5.03 -33.66 -33.88
CA LYS A 310 -4.31 -34.92 -34.16
C LYS A 310 -4.87 -36.11 -33.37
N ALA A 311 -5.31 -35.89 -32.14
CA ALA A 311 -5.94 -36.94 -31.34
C ALA A 311 -7.34 -37.29 -31.88
N ASN A 312 -8.14 -36.29 -32.24
CA ASN A 312 -9.44 -36.44 -32.88
C ASN A 312 -9.32 -37.24 -34.19
N ASP A 313 -8.35 -36.91 -35.05
CA ASP A 313 -8.12 -37.61 -36.32
C ASP A 313 -7.79 -39.09 -36.12
N LYS A 314 -6.89 -39.41 -35.17
CA LYS A 314 -6.56 -40.79 -34.83
C LYS A 314 -7.77 -41.54 -34.30
N LEU A 315 -8.57 -40.89 -33.47
CA LEU A 315 -9.74 -41.50 -32.85
C LEU A 315 -10.85 -41.75 -33.88
N ASN A 316 -11.07 -40.80 -34.79
CA ASN A 316 -11.96 -40.96 -35.95
C ASN A 316 -11.57 -42.18 -36.78
N LYS A 317 -10.26 -42.37 -37.04
CA LYS A 317 -9.77 -43.56 -37.75
C LYS A 317 -10.08 -44.86 -37.00
N VAL A 318 -9.86 -44.90 -35.69
CA VAL A 318 -10.19 -46.09 -34.87
C VAL A 318 -11.70 -46.41 -34.92
N ILE A 319 -12.56 -45.39 -34.87
CA ILE A 319 -14.01 -45.57 -34.98
C ILE A 319 -14.38 -46.13 -36.35
N PHE A 320 -13.81 -45.57 -37.41
CA PHE A 320 -14.03 -46.05 -38.77
C PHE A 320 -13.63 -47.52 -38.93
N ASP A 321 -12.42 -47.87 -38.47
CA ASP A 321 -11.92 -49.25 -38.51
C ASP A 321 -12.84 -50.20 -37.72
N MET A 322 -13.34 -49.78 -36.55
CA MET A 322 -14.28 -50.56 -35.74
C MET A 322 -15.64 -50.79 -36.44
N GLN A 323 -16.16 -49.76 -37.12
CA GLN A 323 -17.40 -49.88 -37.90
C GLN A 323 -17.23 -50.85 -39.07
N GLU A 324 -16.11 -50.76 -39.79
CA GLU A 324 -15.79 -51.66 -40.89
C GLU A 324 -15.70 -53.12 -40.41
N LEU A 325 -15.04 -53.35 -39.27
CA LEU A 325 -14.96 -54.68 -38.64
C LEU A 325 -16.35 -55.24 -38.29
N LYS A 326 -17.24 -54.41 -37.72
CA LYS A 326 -18.61 -54.80 -37.38
C LYS A 326 -19.44 -55.17 -38.61
N ILE A 327 -19.32 -54.40 -39.71
CA ILE A 327 -19.98 -54.68 -40.98
C ILE A 327 -19.47 -56.00 -41.57
N ARG A 328 -18.15 -56.21 -41.54
CA ARG A 328 -17.51 -57.44 -42.02
C ARG A 328 -17.97 -58.67 -41.24
N GLU A 329 -18.02 -58.58 -39.91
CA GLU A 329 -18.54 -59.65 -39.05
C GLU A 329 -20.00 -59.97 -39.38
N TYR A 330 -20.84 -58.94 -39.53
CA TYR A 330 -22.24 -59.10 -39.91
C TYR A 330 -22.41 -59.83 -41.26
N HIS A 331 -21.67 -59.42 -42.29
CA HIS A 331 -21.70 -60.11 -43.59
C HIS A 331 -21.22 -61.56 -43.50
N SER A 332 -20.19 -61.83 -42.70
CA SER A 332 -19.70 -63.19 -42.46
C SER A 332 -20.77 -64.08 -41.80
N GLN A 333 -21.48 -63.57 -40.78
CA GLN A 333 -22.58 -64.28 -40.15
C GLN A 333 -23.75 -64.55 -41.12
N LEU A 334 -24.07 -63.59 -42.00
CA LEU A 334 -25.07 -63.77 -43.05
C LEU A 334 -24.70 -64.88 -44.04
N GLU A 335 -23.45 -64.92 -44.49
CA GLU A 335 -22.97 -65.97 -45.39
C GLU A 335 -22.97 -67.35 -44.71
N LEU A 336 -22.56 -67.45 -43.45
CA LEU A 336 -22.69 -68.68 -42.67
C LEU A 336 -24.14 -69.16 -42.57
N LYS A 337 -25.07 -68.25 -42.27
CA LYS A 337 -26.52 -68.55 -42.24
C LYS A 337 -27.04 -69.02 -43.59
N LYS A 338 -26.57 -68.43 -44.68
CA LYS A 338 -26.95 -68.82 -46.05
C LYS A 338 -26.42 -70.21 -46.42
N ILE A 339 -25.19 -70.55 -46.01
CA ILE A 339 -24.61 -71.89 -46.17
C ILE A 339 -25.44 -72.91 -45.37
N GLU A 340 -25.76 -72.60 -44.11
CA GLU A 340 -26.59 -73.45 -43.23
C GLU A 340 -27.98 -73.71 -43.85
N LEU A 341 -28.65 -72.67 -44.35
CA LEU A 341 -29.94 -72.79 -45.04
C LEU A 341 -29.85 -73.63 -46.32
N ASN A 342 -28.81 -73.44 -47.12
CA ASN A 342 -28.59 -74.24 -48.34
C ASN A 342 -28.35 -75.72 -48.01
N TYR A 343 -27.59 -76.00 -46.94
CA TYR A 343 -27.37 -77.35 -46.44
C TYR A 343 -28.68 -78.01 -46.00
N LEU A 344 -29.48 -77.34 -45.16
CA LEU A 344 -30.80 -77.83 -44.73
C LEU A 344 -31.72 -78.09 -45.94
N LYS A 345 -31.75 -77.18 -46.91
CA LYS A 345 -32.54 -77.33 -48.15
C LYS A 345 -32.11 -78.54 -48.97
N ASN A 346 -30.82 -78.84 -49.03
CA ASN A 346 -30.30 -80.02 -49.74
C ASN A 346 -30.61 -81.33 -48.99
N GLN A 347 -30.67 -81.35 -47.66
CA GLN A 347 -31.12 -82.52 -46.90
C GLN A 347 -32.63 -82.80 -47.07
N ILE A 348 -33.46 -81.77 -47.18
CA ILE A 348 -34.92 -81.93 -47.33
C ILE A 348 -35.29 -82.52 -48.71
N ARG A 349 -34.56 -82.16 -49.77
CA ARG A 349 -34.89 -82.54 -51.15
C ARG A 349 -35.00 -84.07 -51.37
N PRO A 350 -34.00 -84.91 -51.05
CA PRO A 350 -34.09 -86.36 -51.29
C PRO A 350 -35.25 -87.01 -50.53
N HIS A 351 -35.41 -86.67 -49.25
CA HIS A 351 -36.42 -87.27 -48.39
C HIS A 351 -37.85 -86.86 -48.80
N PHE A 352 -38.05 -85.59 -49.19
CA PHE A 352 -39.35 -85.11 -49.67
C PHE A 352 -39.73 -85.74 -51.02
N TYR A 353 -38.80 -85.83 -51.98
CA TYR A 353 -39.06 -86.48 -53.27
C TYR A 353 -39.34 -87.96 -53.12
N LEU A 354 -38.60 -88.68 -52.27
CA LEU A 354 -38.84 -90.10 -52.00
C LEU A 354 -40.21 -90.32 -51.36
N ASN A 355 -40.59 -89.51 -50.36
CA ASN A 355 -41.91 -89.61 -49.73
C ASN A 355 -43.05 -89.29 -50.70
N MET A 356 -42.89 -88.27 -51.56
CA MET A 356 -43.86 -88.01 -52.62
C MET A 356 -43.95 -89.16 -53.61
N LEU A 357 -42.83 -89.78 -53.99
CA LEU A 357 -42.81 -90.91 -54.91
C LEU A 357 -43.51 -92.14 -54.28
N SER A 358 -43.23 -92.44 -53.01
CA SER A 358 -43.89 -93.50 -52.25
C SER A 358 -45.39 -93.25 -52.10
N MET A 359 -45.81 -91.99 -51.93
CA MET A 359 -47.22 -91.59 -51.86
C MET A 359 -47.90 -91.72 -53.23
N ILE A 360 -47.28 -91.27 -54.32
CA ILE A 360 -47.77 -91.45 -55.69
C ILE A 360 -47.88 -92.93 -56.04
N HIS A 361 -46.87 -93.74 -55.70
CA HIS A 361 -46.88 -95.18 -55.89
C HIS A 361 -48.07 -95.82 -55.15
N SER A 362 -48.31 -95.44 -53.89
CA SER A 362 -49.46 -95.91 -53.11
C SER A 362 -50.81 -95.49 -53.71
N MET A 363 -50.90 -94.28 -54.27
CA MET A 363 -52.10 -93.77 -54.95
C MET A 363 -52.36 -94.43 -56.31
N LEU A 364 -51.31 -94.75 -57.07
CA LEU A 364 -51.44 -95.50 -58.32
C LEU A 364 -51.88 -96.94 -58.06
N GLN A 365 -51.33 -97.59 -57.03
CA GLN A 365 -51.72 -98.95 -56.67
C GLN A 365 -53.20 -99.03 -56.26
N THR A 366 -53.71 -98.04 -55.52
CA THR A 366 -55.13 -97.95 -55.15
C THR A 366 -56.05 -97.62 -56.34
N LYS A 367 -55.61 -96.80 -57.31
CA LYS A 367 -56.36 -96.54 -58.55
C LYS A 367 -56.42 -97.76 -59.48
N THR A 368 -55.33 -98.52 -59.58
CA THR A 368 -55.25 -99.73 -60.42
C THR A 368 -56.18 -100.84 -59.89
N ILE A 369 -56.29 -100.99 -58.57
CA ILE A 369 -57.24 -101.94 -57.95
C ILE A 369 -58.70 -101.54 -58.25
N ARG A 370 -59.02 -100.25 -58.32
CA ARG A 370 -60.38 -99.77 -58.65
C ARG A 370 -60.76 -99.97 -60.12
N LYS A 371 -59.80 -99.91 -61.06
CA LYS A 371 -60.04 -100.10 -62.51
C LYS A 371 -60.16 -101.57 -62.95
N LEU A 372 -59.68 -102.52 -62.14
CA LEU A 372 -59.79 -103.95 -62.41
C LEU A 372 -61.10 -104.58 -61.92
N LYS A 373 -62.05 -103.77 -61.40
CA LYS A 373 -63.30 -104.22 -60.80
C LYS A 373 -64.58 -103.60 -61.42
N SER A 374 -64.48 -102.89 -62.55
CA SER A 374 -65.62 -102.27 -63.25
C SER A 374 -65.88 -102.92 -64.60
#